data_AF-S3HKZ8-F1
#
_entry.id   AF-S3HKZ8-F1
#
_cell.length_a   1.000
_cell.length_b   1.000
_cell.length_c   1.000
_cell.angle_alpha   90.00
_cell.angle_beta   90.00
_cell.angle_gamma   90.00
#
_symmetry.space_group_name_H-M   'P 1'
#
loop_
_entity.id
_entity.type
_entity.pdbx_description
1 polymer ?
#
loop_
_entity_poly.entity_id
_entity_poly.type
_entity_poly.pdbx_seq_one_letter_code
_entity_poly.pdbx_strand_id
1 'polypeptide(L)'
;MSITLWKPEPDVIIHQALGKACEEANELAAILARCLIQGLDQSEPVSGKPNRQALFEEISDLDAAVQWLRELVNDEYDEARADRKLNGFRRWQRMLDDDMRAPTPQSPPIELDGVERQLGGDGVWRSCSGCHELNEGVPTGAYSSIMKCHLGLGCHECGGIGAVWDTTDYAAMAEFMASVIPSPQDEAIGPQPCGIADPSARDCSNMKEVGGGMDGERYRCDVCGKGYYLDYEEMK
;
A
#
# COMPACT_ATOMS: atom_id res chain seq x y z
N MET A 1 41.64 -1.32 22.55
CA MET A 1 40.86 -1.69 23.75
C MET A 1 41.80 -2.40 24.72
N SER A 2 42.04 -1.85 25.91
CA SER A 2 42.80 -2.53 26.95
C SER A 2 41.86 -3.44 27.74
N ILE A 3 42.11 -4.75 27.72
CA ILE A 3 41.39 -5.70 28.56
C ILE A 3 41.84 -5.45 30.01
N THR A 4 40.90 -5.08 30.87
CA THR A 4 41.14 -4.89 32.30
C THR A 4 40.59 -6.11 33.04
N LEU A 5 41.44 -6.77 33.84
CA LEU A 5 41.03 -7.92 34.66
C LEU A 5 40.17 -7.42 35.83
N TRP A 6 38.89 -7.80 35.86
CA TRP A 6 38.03 -7.54 37.01
C TRP A 6 38.28 -8.61 38.09
N LYS A 7 38.48 -8.17 39.33
CA LYS A 7 38.63 -9.05 40.50
C LYS A 7 37.46 -8.80 41.45
N PRO A 8 37.01 -9.82 42.20
CA PRO A 8 35.93 -9.65 43.17
C PRO A 8 36.34 -8.68 44.29
N GLU A 9 35.33 -8.09 44.93
CA GLU A 9 35.49 -7.28 46.14
C GLU A 9 36.19 -8.09 47.25
N PRO A 10 37.38 -7.66 47.72
CA PRO A 10 38.15 -8.40 48.72
C PRO A 10 37.59 -8.28 50.15
N ASP A 11 36.89 -7.20 50.50
CA ASP A 11 36.26 -7.08 51.82
C ASP A 11 35.01 -7.95 51.88
N VAL A 12 35.05 -8.97 52.75
CA VAL A 12 33.96 -9.94 52.88
C VAL A 12 32.66 -9.27 53.33
N ILE A 13 32.72 -8.24 54.19
CA ILE A 13 31.51 -7.56 54.69
C ILE A 13 30.89 -6.74 53.57
N ILE A 14 31.69 -5.97 52.82
CA ILE A 14 31.20 -5.21 51.67
C ILE A 14 30.66 -6.16 50.59
N HIS A 15 31.35 -7.27 50.32
CA HIS A 15 30.90 -8.28 49.38
C HIS A 15 29.52 -8.82 49.73
N GLN A 16 29.28 -9.15 51.01
CA GLN A 16 27.99 -9.65 51.47
C GLN A 16 26.89 -8.58 51.38
N ALA A 17 27.20 -7.33 51.74
CA ALA A 17 26.24 -6.23 51.61
C ALA A 17 25.86 -5.95 50.14
N LEU A 18 26.84 -5.97 49.22
CA LEU A 18 26.60 -5.89 47.78
C LEU A 18 25.73 -7.07 47.29
N GLY A 19 26.03 -8.28 47.75
CA GLY A 19 25.26 -9.48 47.44
C GLY A 19 23.81 -9.35 47.90
N LYS A 20 23.59 -8.91 49.15
CA LYS A 20 22.25 -8.75 49.72
C LYS A 20 21.45 -7.66 49.01
N ALA A 21 22.04 -6.48 48.79
CA ALA A 21 21.38 -5.42 48.01
C ALA A 21 21.02 -5.88 46.58
N CYS A 22 21.83 -6.73 45.96
CA CYS A 22 21.55 -7.32 44.66
C CYS A 22 20.39 -8.33 44.70
N GLU A 23 20.34 -9.18 45.74
CA GLU A 23 19.24 -10.13 45.96
C GLU A 23 17.90 -9.39 46.10
N GLU A 24 17.80 -8.45 47.04
CA GLU A 24 16.56 -7.68 47.29
C GLU A 24 16.13 -6.87 46.06
N ALA A 25 17.09 -6.33 45.30
CA ALA A 25 16.78 -5.59 44.07
C ALA A 25 16.14 -6.49 43.00
N ASN A 26 16.54 -7.76 42.91
CA ASN A 26 15.96 -8.71 41.98
C ASN A 26 14.58 -9.19 42.44
N GLU A 27 14.37 -9.37 43.75
CA GLU A 27 13.06 -9.72 44.31
C GLU A 27 12.05 -8.59 44.09
N LEU A 28 12.43 -7.33 44.36
CA LEU A 28 11.62 -6.16 44.03
C LEU A 28 11.35 -6.07 42.52
N ALA A 29 12.36 -6.29 41.67
CA ALA A 29 12.19 -6.26 40.22
C ALA A 29 11.16 -7.30 39.74
N ALA A 30 11.17 -8.51 40.32
CA ALA A 30 10.20 -9.55 40.02
C ALA A 30 8.77 -9.12 40.39
N ILE A 31 8.57 -8.49 41.54
CA ILE A 31 7.26 -7.98 41.96
C ILE A 31 6.80 -6.79 41.12
N LEU A 32 7.71 -5.87 40.75
CA LEU A 32 7.41 -4.76 39.83
C LEU A 32 6.95 -5.28 38.47
N ALA A 33 7.66 -6.27 37.91
CA ALA A 33 7.27 -6.91 36.65
C ALA A 33 5.89 -7.59 36.76
N ARG A 34 5.61 -8.26 37.88
CA ARG A 34 4.30 -8.85 38.15
C ARG A 34 3.19 -7.79 38.20
N CYS A 35 3.43 -6.68 38.90
CA CYS A 35 2.47 -5.57 38.98
C CYS A 35 2.22 -4.92 37.61
N LEU A 36 3.25 -4.81 36.77
CA LEU A 36 3.14 -4.29 35.40
C LEU A 36 2.24 -5.17 34.52
N ILE A 37 2.36 -6.49 34.65
CA ILE A 37 1.63 -7.46 33.83
C ILE A 37 0.21 -7.70 34.35
N GLN A 38 0.04 -7.87 35.66
CA GLN A 38 -1.24 -8.28 36.27
C GLN A 38 -2.06 -7.09 36.78
N GLY A 39 -1.40 -5.99 37.17
CA GLY A 39 -2.02 -4.86 37.85
C GLY A 39 -1.70 -4.82 39.35
N LEU A 40 -1.62 -3.60 39.89
CA LEU A 40 -1.21 -3.34 41.29
C LEU A 40 -2.22 -3.86 42.32
N ASP A 41 -3.51 -3.84 42.01
CA ASP A 41 -4.58 -4.23 42.93
C ASP A 41 -5.01 -5.70 42.76
N GLN A 42 -4.23 -6.51 42.03
CA GLN A 42 -4.43 -7.96 41.92
C GLN A 42 -3.68 -8.74 43.01
N SER A 43 -3.80 -10.06 43.01
CA SER A 43 -3.09 -10.98 43.89
C SER A 43 -2.34 -12.06 43.11
N GLU A 44 -1.28 -12.58 43.72
CA GLU A 44 -0.50 -13.69 43.16
C GLU A 44 -1.34 -14.98 43.13
N PRO A 45 -1.42 -15.71 41.99
CA PRO A 45 -2.39 -16.79 41.81
C PRO A 45 -2.25 -17.98 42.76
N VAL A 46 -1.04 -18.26 43.26
CA VAL A 46 -0.76 -19.47 44.05
C VAL A 46 -0.91 -19.20 45.55
N SER A 47 -0.20 -18.20 46.09
CA SER A 47 -0.26 -17.84 47.51
C SER A 47 -1.45 -16.95 47.87
N GLY A 48 -2.06 -16.29 46.89
CA GLY A 48 -3.12 -15.30 47.12
C GLY A 48 -2.61 -13.97 47.70
N LYS A 49 -1.30 -13.78 47.86
CA LYS A 49 -0.70 -12.56 48.42
C LYS A 49 -1.03 -11.34 47.53
N PRO A 50 -1.59 -10.25 48.09
CA PRO A 50 -1.87 -9.04 47.33
C PRO A 50 -0.59 -8.42 46.74
N ASN A 51 -0.66 -7.95 45.49
CA ASN A 51 0.47 -7.34 44.79
C ASN A 51 0.97 -6.09 45.49
N ARG A 52 0.05 -5.22 45.93
CA ARG A 52 0.39 -4.04 46.73
C ARG A 52 1.17 -4.40 48.00
N GLN A 53 0.73 -5.43 48.73
CA GLN A 53 1.42 -5.86 49.95
C GLN A 53 2.83 -6.38 49.63
N ALA A 54 2.94 -7.30 48.67
CA ALA A 54 4.23 -7.84 48.26
C ALA A 54 5.19 -6.73 47.79
N LEU A 55 4.71 -5.77 47.02
CA LEU A 55 5.52 -4.65 46.53
C LEU A 55 6.12 -3.84 47.69
N PHE A 56 5.34 -3.52 48.72
CA PHE A 56 5.85 -2.74 49.85
C PHE A 56 6.79 -3.52 50.76
N GLU A 57 6.62 -4.84 50.88
CA GLU A 57 7.56 -5.70 51.59
C GLU A 57 8.93 -5.67 50.90
N GLU A 58 9.01 -5.95 49.60
CA GLU A 58 10.28 -5.94 48.86
C GLU A 58 10.92 -4.54 48.77
N ILE A 59 10.13 -3.45 48.74
CA ILE A 59 10.67 -2.09 48.83
C ILE A 59 11.37 -1.89 50.19
N SER A 60 10.75 -2.36 51.27
CA SER A 60 11.29 -2.20 52.62
C SER A 60 12.58 -2.99 52.80
N ASP A 61 12.63 -4.21 52.25
CA ASP A 61 13.81 -5.08 52.31
C ASP A 61 14.96 -4.51 51.46
N LEU A 62 14.68 -3.97 50.27
CA LEU A 62 15.67 -3.26 49.46
C LEU A 62 16.20 -2.00 50.16
N ASP A 63 15.32 -1.17 50.74
CA ASP A 63 15.72 0.04 51.45
C ASP A 63 16.66 -0.29 52.63
N ALA A 64 16.35 -1.34 53.40
CA ALA A 64 17.20 -1.81 54.49
C ALA A 64 18.56 -2.31 53.99
N ALA A 65 18.59 -3.09 52.90
CA ALA A 65 19.83 -3.60 52.32
C ALA A 65 20.72 -2.47 51.74
N VAL A 66 20.12 -1.49 51.07
CA VAL A 66 20.82 -0.31 50.54
C VAL A 66 21.33 0.57 51.68
N GLN A 67 20.55 0.76 52.75
CA GLN A 67 21.01 1.51 53.91
C GLN A 67 22.23 0.83 54.55
N TRP A 68 22.19 -0.49 54.80
CA TRP A 68 23.33 -1.22 55.36
C TRP A 68 24.58 -1.10 54.49
N LEU A 69 24.43 -1.23 53.16
CA LEU A 69 25.54 -1.03 52.22
C LEU A 69 26.13 0.38 52.34
N ARG A 70 25.29 1.41 52.43
CA ARG A 70 25.73 2.81 52.55
C ARG A 70 26.49 3.09 53.84
N GLU A 71 26.03 2.51 54.95
CA GLU A 71 26.73 2.59 56.24
C GLU A 71 28.15 1.98 56.16
N LEU A 72 28.32 0.89 55.39
CA LEU A 72 29.61 0.23 55.21
C LEU A 72 30.55 0.97 54.25
N VAL A 73 30.04 1.49 53.14
CA VAL A 73 30.88 2.25 52.19
C VAL A 73 31.17 3.67 52.67
N ASN A 74 30.55 4.09 53.77
CA ASN A 74 30.69 5.42 54.37
C ASN A 74 30.49 6.55 53.34
N ASP A 75 29.51 6.36 52.46
CA ASP A 75 29.19 7.31 51.40
C ASP A 75 28.04 8.22 51.84
N GLU A 76 28.17 9.52 51.54
CA GLU A 76 27.15 10.50 51.90
C GLU A 76 25.96 10.41 50.94
N TYR A 77 24.75 10.58 51.47
CA TYR A 77 23.58 10.65 50.60
C TYR A 77 23.63 11.89 49.72
N ASP A 78 23.70 11.73 48.40
CA ASP A 78 23.50 12.85 47.48
C ASP A 78 21.99 13.14 47.33
N GLU A 79 21.44 13.83 48.33
CA GLU A 79 20.04 14.26 48.37
C GLU A 79 19.68 15.11 47.14
N ALA A 80 20.57 16.02 46.74
CA ALA A 80 20.35 16.88 45.58
C ALA A 80 20.21 16.08 44.28
N ARG A 81 20.98 14.99 44.10
CA ARG A 81 20.84 14.09 42.95
C ARG A 81 19.56 13.29 43.00
N ALA A 82 19.16 12.78 44.17
CA ALA A 82 17.90 12.07 44.35
C ALA A 82 16.71 12.98 44.01
N ASP A 83 16.70 14.21 44.52
CA ASP A 83 15.66 15.21 44.27
C ASP A 83 15.52 15.56 42.80
N ARG A 84 16.64 15.76 42.09
CA ARG A 84 16.59 16.03 40.64
C ARG A 84 15.93 14.88 39.88
N LYS A 85 16.21 13.63 40.25
CA LYS A 85 15.59 12.45 39.63
C LYS A 85 14.10 12.37 39.96
N LEU A 86 13.74 12.55 41.23
CA LEU A 86 12.35 12.50 41.68
C LEU A 86 11.48 13.58 41.01
N ASN A 87 12.00 14.80 40.89
CA ASN A 87 11.32 15.88 40.18
C ASN A 87 11.10 15.56 38.69
N GLY A 88 12.04 14.85 38.06
CA GLY A 88 11.87 14.32 36.71
C GLY A 88 10.71 13.33 36.60
N PHE A 89 10.61 12.37 37.53
CA PHE A 89 9.50 11.41 37.56
C PHE A 89 8.15 12.10 37.80
N ARG A 90 8.07 13.05 38.72
CA ARG A 90 6.85 13.85 38.96
C ARG A 90 6.42 14.69 37.76
N ARG A 91 7.37 15.13 36.93
CA ARG A 91 7.05 15.80 35.66
C ARG A 91 6.46 14.80 34.67
N TRP A 92 7.04 13.62 34.55
CA TRP A 92 6.53 12.57 33.67
C TRP A 92 5.13 12.12 34.09
N GLN A 93 4.87 11.96 35.39
CA GLN A 93 3.53 11.65 35.91
C GLN A 93 2.50 12.67 35.44
N ARG A 94 2.79 13.98 35.55
CA ARG A 94 1.87 15.03 35.06
C ARG A 94 1.56 14.91 33.57
N MET A 95 2.54 14.51 32.76
CA MET A 95 2.31 14.29 31.32
C MET A 95 1.35 13.12 31.08
N LEU A 96 1.46 12.05 31.85
CA LEU A 96 0.53 10.92 31.78
C LEU A 96 -0.87 11.33 32.25
N ASP A 97 -0.97 12.09 33.34
CA ASP A 97 -2.25 12.60 33.84
C ASP A 97 -2.95 13.51 32.80
N ASP A 98 -2.18 14.36 32.13
CA ASP A 98 -2.68 15.25 31.07
C ASP A 98 -3.14 14.44 29.84
N ASP A 99 -2.36 13.43 29.42
CA ASP A 99 -2.71 12.53 28.30
C ASP A 99 -3.99 11.73 28.59
N MET A 100 -4.13 11.18 29.81
CA MET A 100 -5.34 10.47 30.23
C MET A 100 -6.58 11.36 30.30
N ARG A 101 -6.41 12.67 30.51
CA ARG A 101 -7.52 13.65 30.51
C ARG A 101 -7.82 14.19 29.12
N ALA A 102 -6.89 14.07 28.18
CA ALA A 102 -7.07 14.57 26.84
C ALA A 102 -8.26 13.82 26.17
N PRO A 103 -9.16 14.55 25.49
CA PRO A 103 -10.21 13.90 24.73
C PRO A 103 -9.58 13.05 23.61
N THR A 104 -9.99 11.79 23.48
CA THR A 104 -9.52 10.93 22.40
C THR A 104 -9.89 11.57 21.06
N PRO A 105 -8.93 11.84 20.15
CA PRO A 105 -9.25 12.37 18.84
C PRO A 105 -10.14 11.37 18.09
N GLN A 106 -11.31 11.84 17.65
CA GLN A 106 -12.21 11.06 16.79
C GLN A 106 -11.66 11.03 15.37
N SER A 107 -10.60 10.24 15.15
CA SER A 107 -10.22 9.85 13.80
C SER A 107 -10.84 8.49 13.49
N PRO A 108 -11.33 8.27 12.25
CA PRO A 108 -11.71 6.92 11.85
C PRO A 108 -10.51 5.98 12.04
N PRO A 109 -10.74 4.67 12.30
CA PRO A 109 -9.68 3.67 12.27
C PRO A 109 -8.84 3.86 11.01
N ILE A 110 -7.52 3.74 11.12
CA ILE A 110 -6.61 3.95 9.97
C ILE A 110 -6.95 3.06 8.77
N GLU A 111 -7.54 1.88 9.02
CA GLU A 111 -8.05 0.96 8.00
C GLU A 111 -9.18 1.54 7.14
N LEU A 112 -9.86 2.57 7.64
CA LEU A 112 -10.95 3.27 6.95
C LEU A 112 -10.49 4.63 6.40
N ASP A 113 -9.23 5.01 6.60
CA ASP A 113 -8.69 6.24 6.04
C ASP A 113 -8.68 6.17 4.50
N GLY A 114 -9.25 7.18 3.85
CA GLY A 114 -9.37 7.23 2.39
C GLY A 114 -10.49 6.38 1.76
N VAL A 115 -11.20 5.52 2.51
CA VAL A 115 -12.33 4.72 1.98
C VAL A 115 -13.44 5.62 1.43
N GLU A 116 -13.76 6.72 2.12
CA GLU A 116 -14.78 7.68 1.69
C GLU A 116 -14.39 8.37 0.36
N ARG A 117 -13.09 8.66 0.16
CA ARG A 117 -12.57 9.21 -1.10
C ARG A 117 -12.70 8.20 -2.24
N GLN A 118 -12.48 6.92 -1.95
CA GLN A 118 -12.56 5.83 -2.92
C GLN A 118 -14.01 5.51 -3.32
N LEU A 119 -14.94 5.58 -2.37
CA LEU A 119 -16.38 5.37 -2.60
C LEU A 119 -17.08 6.57 -3.24
N GLY A 120 -16.54 7.78 -3.09
CA GLY A 120 -17.09 9.00 -3.69
C GLY A 120 -16.81 9.17 -5.19
N GLY A 121 -16.18 8.20 -5.86
CA GLY A 121 -15.95 8.23 -7.31
C GLY A 121 -17.05 7.48 -8.09
N ASP A 122 -17.24 7.86 -9.36
CA ASP A 122 -18.21 7.25 -10.30
C ASP A 122 -17.79 5.86 -10.81
N GLY A 123 -17.14 5.07 -9.96
CA GLY A 123 -16.70 3.72 -10.31
C GLY A 123 -17.83 2.71 -10.33
N VAL A 124 -17.60 1.59 -11.01
CA VAL A 124 -18.57 0.49 -11.09
C VAL A 124 -17.86 -0.84 -10.86
N TRP A 125 -18.50 -1.74 -10.12
CA TRP A 125 -18.04 -3.11 -10.01
C TRP A 125 -18.27 -3.85 -11.33
N ARG A 126 -17.22 -4.50 -11.84
CA ARG A 126 -17.27 -5.34 -13.04
C ARG A 126 -16.75 -6.75 -12.74
N SER A 127 -17.20 -7.71 -13.53
CA SER A 127 -16.68 -9.09 -13.49
C SER A 127 -15.16 -9.10 -13.74
N CYS A 128 -14.42 -9.86 -12.94
CA CYS A 128 -12.97 -9.98 -13.09
C CYS A 128 -12.62 -10.79 -14.35
N SER A 129 -11.96 -10.19 -15.33
CA SER A 129 -11.60 -10.87 -16.58
C SER A 129 -10.67 -12.08 -16.39
N GLY A 130 -9.84 -12.09 -15.33
CA GLY A 130 -8.89 -13.18 -15.09
C GLY A 130 -9.49 -14.44 -14.46
N CYS A 131 -10.69 -14.38 -13.87
CA CYS A 131 -11.33 -15.55 -13.24
C CYS A 131 -12.80 -15.75 -13.61
N HIS A 132 -13.32 -14.94 -14.53
CA HIS A 132 -14.69 -15.06 -14.98
C HIS A 132 -14.79 -15.93 -16.22
N GLU A 133 -15.65 -16.95 -16.19
CA GLU A 133 -15.95 -17.77 -17.34
C GLU A 133 -16.89 -16.99 -18.29
N LEU A 134 -16.52 -16.91 -19.57
CA LEU A 134 -17.36 -16.34 -20.61
C LEU A 134 -17.86 -17.48 -21.50
N ASN A 135 -19.17 -17.54 -21.76
CA ASN A 135 -19.73 -18.34 -22.83
C ASN A 135 -20.12 -17.40 -23.98
N GLU A 136 -19.46 -17.51 -25.12
CA GLU A 136 -19.67 -16.63 -26.29
C GLU A 136 -19.55 -15.12 -25.95
N GLY A 137 -18.67 -14.78 -25.00
CA GLY A 137 -18.47 -13.40 -24.54
C GLY A 137 -19.49 -12.91 -23.51
N VAL A 138 -20.45 -13.76 -23.11
CA VAL A 138 -21.44 -13.44 -22.08
C VAL A 138 -20.98 -14.00 -20.72
N PRO A 139 -21.03 -13.18 -19.64
CA PRO A 139 -20.78 -13.63 -18.27
C PRO A 139 -21.74 -14.76 -17.84
N THR A 140 -21.22 -15.90 -17.37
CA THR A 140 -22.05 -17.05 -16.94
C THR A 140 -22.06 -17.30 -15.42
N GLY A 141 -21.24 -16.58 -14.66
CA GLY A 141 -21.17 -16.74 -13.20
C GLY A 141 -22.43 -16.29 -12.46
N ALA A 142 -22.50 -16.53 -11.15
CA ALA A 142 -23.62 -16.07 -10.33
C ALA A 142 -23.67 -14.52 -10.29
N TYR A 143 -24.86 -13.94 -10.52
CA TYR A 143 -25.04 -12.49 -10.47
C TYR A 143 -25.12 -11.98 -9.03
N SER A 144 -24.31 -10.97 -8.69
CA SER A 144 -24.34 -10.30 -7.39
C SER A 144 -25.26 -9.10 -7.42
N SER A 145 -26.30 -9.10 -6.58
CA SER A 145 -27.21 -7.95 -6.44
C SER A 145 -26.57 -6.75 -5.75
N ILE A 146 -25.47 -6.95 -5.02
CA ILE A 146 -24.71 -5.90 -4.31
C ILE A 146 -23.75 -5.22 -5.27
N MET A 147 -22.93 -6.00 -5.98
CA MET A 147 -21.93 -5.49 -6.92
C MET A 147 -22.50 -5.22 -8.32
N LYS A 148 -23.73 -5.66 -8.60
CA LYS A 148 -24.40 -5.47 -9.90
C LYS A 148 -23.66 -6.11 -11.10
N CYS A 149 -22.83 -7.12 -10.87
CA CYS A 149 -22.12 -7.87 -11.92
C CYS A 149 -22.11 -9.38 -11.63
N HIS A 150 -21.71 -10.19 -12.60
CA HIS A 150 -21.50 -11.63 -12.41
C HIS A 150 -20.14 -11.88 -11.74
N LEU A 151 -20.09 -12.75 -10.73
CA LEU A 151 -18.86 -13.05 -10.00
C LEU A 151 -18.11 -14.23 -10.66
N GLY A 152 -16.80 -14.09 -10.80
CA GLY A 152 -15.89 -15.20 -11.16
C GLY A 152 -15.54 -16.06 -9.94
N LEU A 153 -14.69 -17.08 -10.14
CA LEU A 153 -14.25 -18.00 -9.08
C LEU A 153 -13.20 -17.40 -8.14
N GLY A 154 -12.73 -16.18 -8.41
CA GLY A 154 -11.67 -15.51 -7.67
C GLY A 154 -10.28 -15.90 -8.17
N CYS A 155 -9.44 -14.90 -8.44
CA CYS A 155 -8.02 -15.09 -8.75
C CYS A 155 -7.18 -13.99 -8.06
N HIS A 156 -5.87 -14.02 -8.32
CA HIS A 156 -4.94 -13.03 -7.78
C HIS A 156 -5.25 -11.59 -8.23
N GLU A 157 -5.79 -11.39 -9.45
CA GLU A 157 -6.11 -10.06 -9.98
C GLU A 157 -7.22 -9.35 -9.20
N CYS A 158 -8.20 -10.10 -8.71
CA CYS A 158 -9.32 -9.56 -7.94
C CYS A 158 -9.23 -9.85 -6.44
N GLY A 159 -8.08 -10.33 -5.95
CA GLY A 159 -7.90 -10.71 -4.55
C GLY A 159 -8.90 -11.76 -4.05
N GLY A 160 -9.38 -12.65 -4.93
CA GLY A 160 -10.37 -13.68 -4.59
C GLY A 160 -11.84 -13.25 -4.58
N ILE A 161 -12.16 -11.98 -4.84
CA ILE A 161 -13.54 -11.46 -4.80
C ILE A 161 -14.40 -11.90 -6.00
N GLY A 162 -13.76 -12.15 -7.15
CA GLY A 162 -14.46 -12.49 -8.40
C GLY A 162 -14.99 -11.28 -9.18
N ALA A 163 -14.76 -10.06 -8.68
CA ALA A 163 -15.08 -8.78 -9.31
C ALA A 163 -14.00 -7.74 -9.01
N VAL A 164 -13.87 -6.73 -9.85
CA VAL A 164 -12.92 -5.61 -9.68
C VAL A 164 -13.66 -4.28 -9.75
N TRP A 165 -13.19 -3.29 -9.00
CA TRP A 165 -13.71 -1.92 -9.05
C TRP A 165 -13.10 -1.21 -10.25
N ASP A 166 -13.92 -0.89 -11.24
CA ASP A 166 -13.50 -0.13 -12.41
C ASP A 166 -13.63 1.36 -12.14
N THR A 167 -12.55 2.09 -12.36
CA THR A 167 -12.49 3.55 -12.25
C THR A 167 -12.35 4.23 -13.61
N THR A 168 -12.45 3.47 -14.70
CA THR A 168 -12.40 3.99 -16.06
C THR A 168 -13.55 4.96 -16.28
N ASP A 169 -13.21 6.19 -16.67
CA ASP A 169 -14.19 7.18 -17.10
C ASP A 169 -14.71 6.83 -18.50
N TYR A 170 -15.74 5.98 -18.53
CA TYR A 170 -16.39 5.57 -19.77
C TYR A 170 -17.04 6.73 -20.52
N ALA A 171 -17.41 7.82 -19.85
CA ALA A 171 -17.97 9.00 -20.50
C ALA A 171 -16.88 9.72 -21.30
N ALA A 172 -15.72 9.97 -20.69
CA ALA A 172 -14.56 10.54 -21.39
C ALA A 172 -14.09 9.66 -22.55
N MET A 173 -14.08 8.33 -22.37
CA MET A 173 -13.75 7.40 -23.45
C MET A 173 -14.78 7.47 -24.60
N ALA A 174 -16.07 7.54 -24.28
CA ALA A 174 -17.14 7.64 -25.28
C ALA A 174 -17.05 8.96 -26.07
N GLU A 175 -16.78 10.08 -25.40
CA GLU A 175 -16.56 11.39 -26.05
C GLU A 175 -15.36 11.34 -27.00
N PHE A 176 -14.24 10.75 -26.55
CA PHE A 176 -13.07 10.57 -27.41
C PHE A 176 -13.40 9.72 -28.64
N MET A 177 -14.05 8.56 -28.45
CA MET A 177 -14.45 7.69 -29.56
C MET A 177 -15.38 8.41 -30.55
N ALA A 178 -16.35 9.18 -30.05
CA ALA A 178 -17.24 9.98 -30.88
C ALA A 178 -16.48 11.05 -31.70
N SER A 179 -15.38 11.59 -31.16
CA SER A 179 -14.56 12.60 -31.85
C SER A 179 -13.68 12.03 -32.98
N VAL A 180 -13.39 10.73 -32.96
CA VAL A 180 -12.52 10.05 -33.95
C VAL A 180 -13.27 9.21 -34.98
N ILE A 181 -14.59 9.02 -34.81
CA ILE A 181 -15.43 8.42 -35.85
C ILE A 181 -15.62 9.47 -36.95
N PRO A 182 -15.11 9.25 -38.18
CA PRO A 182 -15.35 10.16 -39.30
C PRO A 182 -16.85 10.26 -39.54
N SER A 183 -17.34 11.46 -39.85
CA SER A 183 -18.75 11.59 -40.17
C SER A 183 -19.04 10.85 -41.49
N PRO A 184 -20.25 10.35 -41.73
CA PRO A 184 -20.63 9.78 -43.02
C PRO A 184 -20.46 10.75 -44.21
N GLN A 185 -20.19 12.03 -43.93
CA GLN A 185 -19.97 13.07 -44.94
C GLN A 185 -18.52 13.10 -45.45
N ASP A 186 -17.60 12.39 -44.78
CA ASP A 186 -16.17 12.37 -45.14
C ASP A 186 -15.82 11.32 -46.22
N GLU A 187 -16.78 10.47 -46.64
CA GLU A 187 -16.58 9.47 -47.70
C GLU A 187 -16.76 10.01 -49.14
N ALA A 188 -17.00 11.32 -49.33
CA ALA A 188 -17.31 11.89 -50.65
C ALA A 188 -16.13 12.62 -51.32
N ILE A 189 -14.88 12.23 -51.07
CA ILE A 189 -13.74 12.65 -51.91
C ILE A 189 -13.10 11.41 -52.53
N GLY A 190 -13.81 10.84 -53.51
CA GLY A 190 -13.14 10.02 -54.52
C GLY A 190 -12.04 10.86 -55.20
N PRO A 191 -10.92 10.24 -55.61
CA PRO A 191 -9.84 10.96 -56.27
C PRO A 191 -10.39 11.78 -57.45
N GLN A 192 -10.05 13.07 -57.50
CA GLN A 192 -10.55 13.93 -58.57
C GLN A 192 -10.18 13.31 -59.93
N PRO A 193 -11.13 13.18 -60.87
CA PRO A 193 -10.84 12.65 -62.19
C PRO A 193 -9.76 13.54 -62.83
N CYS A 194 -8.79 12.94 -63.51
CA CYS A 194 -7.65 13.65 -64.11
C CYS A 194 -8.03 14.71 -65.16
N GLY A 195 -9.32 14.92 -65.43
CA GLY A 195 -9.84 15.98 -66.29
C GLY A 195 -9.66 15.74 -67.80
N ILE A 196 -8.98 14.65 -68.18
CA ILE A 196 -8.67 14.35 -69.59
C ILE A 196 -9.80 13.50 -70.17
N ALA A 197 -10.43 14.00 -71.24
CA ALA A 197 -11.53 13.32 -71.91
C ALA A 197 -11.06 12.00 -72.54
N ASP A 198 -9.91 12.03 -73.22
CA ASP A 198 -9.33 10.90 -73.96
C ASP A 198 -7.81 10.80 -73.71
N PRO A 199 -7.37 10.17 -72.60
CA PRO A 199 -5.97 10.18 -72.20
C PRO A 199 -5.14 9.20 -73.04
N SER A 200 -4.15 9.69 -73.79
CA SER A 200 -3.10 8.82 -74.32
C SER A 200 -2.15 8.37 -73.20
N ALA A 201 -1.31 7.37 -73.47
CA ALA A 201 -0.29 6.90 -72.51
C ALA A 201 0.64 8.01 -71.99
N ARG A 202 0.75 9.15 -72.68
CA ARG A 202 1.64 10.26 -72.33
C ARG A 202 0.95 11.43 -71.64
N ASP A 203 -0.37 11.54 -71.72
CA ASP A 203 -1.10 12.72 -71.25
C ASP A 203 -1.50 12.64 -69.77
N CYS A 204 -1.43 11.44 -69.16
CA CYS A 204 -1.79 11.23 -67.76
C CYS A 204 -0.60 10.73 -66.95
N SER A 205 -0.15 11.51 -65.96
CA SER A 205 0.96 11.13 -65.07
C SER A 205 0.66 9.94 -64.15
N ASN A 206 -0.62 9.58 -64.00
CA ASN A 206 -1.08 8.49 -63.15
C ASN A 206 -1.41 7.21 -63.93
N MET A 207 -0.98 7.15 -65.19
CA MET A 207 -1.21 6.01 -66.05
C MET A 207 -0.21 4.89 -65.75
N LYS A 208 -0.71 3.68 -65.48
CA LYS A 208 0.12 2.49 -65.27
C LYS A 208 -0.20 1.42 -66.30
N GLU A 209 0.83 0.71 -66.75
CA GLU A 209 0.65 -0.46 -67.58
C GLU A 209 0.01 -1.58 -66.74
N VAL A 210 -1.10 -2.13 -67.23
CA VAL A 210 -1.83 -3.21 -66.54
C VAL A 210 -1.76 -4.54 -67.30
N GLY A 211 -1.07 -4.55 -68.45
CA GLY A 211 -0.73 -5.75 -69.21
C GLY A 211 -0.60 -5.48 -70.71
N GLY A 212 0.15 -6.33 -71.41
CA GLY A 212 0.38 -6.22 -72.86
C GLY A 212 0.56 -7.58 -73.52
N GLY A 213 0.32 -7.63 -74.84
CA GLY A 213 0.52 -8.80 -75.69
C GLY A 213 1.30 -8.44 -76.96
N MET A 214 1.47 -9.39 -77.89
CA MET A 214 2.19 -9.09 -79.15
C MET A 214 1.51 -8.02 -80.02
N ASP A 215 0.21 -7.80 -79.80
CA ASP A 215 -0.61 -6.88 -80.60
C ASP A 215 -0.79 -5.50 -79.96
N GLY A 216 -0.17 -5.22 -78.80
CA GLY A 216 -0.24 -3.91 -78.13
C GLY A 216 -0.22 -3.95 -76.60
N GLU A 217 -0.22 -2.76 -75.99
CA GLU A 217 -0.12 -2.54 -74.54
C GLU A 217 -1.39 -1.88 -73.97
N ARG A 218 -1.82 -2.32 -72.78
CA ARG A 218 -2.97 -1.77 -72.05
C ARG A 218 -2.48 -0.96 -70.85
N TYR A 219 -2.96 0.26 -70.80
CA TYR A 219 -2.71 1.21 -69.73
C TYR A 219 -4.01 1.52 -68.98
N ARG A 220 -3.94 1.71 -67.67
CA ARG A 220 -5.06 2.16 -66.83
C ARG A 220 -4.59 3.22 -65.84
N CYS A 221 -5.38 4.26 -65.67
CA CYS A 221 -5.13 5.30 -64.70
C CYS A 221 -5.52 4.82 -63.30
N ASP A 222 -4.60 4.86 -62.35
CA ASP A 222 -4.83 4.44 -60.96
C ASP A 222 -5.80 5.37 -60.20
N VAL A 223 -6.01 6.58 -60.72
CA VAL A 223 -6.82 7.61 -60.08
C VAL A 223 -8.26 7.59 -60.59
N CYS A 224 -8.46 7.52 -61.91
CA CYS A 224 -9.81 7.59 -62.49
C CYS A 224 -10.29 6.30 -63.17
N GLY A 225 -9.44 5.27 -63.26
CA GLY A 225 -9.78 3.97 -63.85
C GLY A 225 -9.93 3.94 -65.38
N LYS A 226 -9.80 5.08 -66.07
CA LYS A 226 -9.83 5.13 -67.54
C LYS A 226 -8.68 4.32 -68.13
N GLY A 227 -8.97 3.57 -69.18
CA GLY A 227 -8.01 2.74 -69.90
C GLY A 227 -7.64 3.31 -71.25
N TYR A 228 -6.41 3.06 -71.69
CA TYR A 228 -5.90 3.37 -73.02
C TYR A 228 -5.23 2.12 -73.58
N TYR A 229 -5.49 1.81 -74.86
CA TYR A 229 -4.85 0.71 -75.56
C TYR A 229 -3.95 1.27 -76.64
N LEU A 230 -2.69 0.89 -76.61
CA LEU A 230 -1.69 1.29 -77.58
C LEU A 230 -1.52 0.16 -78.58
N ASP A 231 -2.07 0.33 -79.77
CA ASP A 231 -1.96 -0.63 -80.87
C ASP A 231 -0.63 -0.41 -81.63
N TYR A 232 0.17 -1.46 -81.75
CA TYR A 232 1.47 -1.39 -82.41
C TYR A 232 1.38 -1.30 -83.94
N GLU A 233 0.26 -1.72 -84.55
CA GLU A 233 0.05 -1.56 -85.98
C GLU A 233 -0.29 -0.11 -86.34
N GLU A 234 -1.00 0.61 -85.47
CA GLU A 234 -1.29 2.05 -85.66
C GLU A 234 -0.05 2.95 -85.51
N MET A 235 1.05 2.43 -84.92
CA MET A 235 2.32 3.15 -84.77
C MET A 235 3.36 2.86 -85.87
N LYS A 236 3.05 1.98 -86.84
CA LYS A 236 3.90 1.71 -88.03
C LYS A 236 3.53 2.62 -89.20
#